data_AF-A0A0E0E018-F1
#
_entry.id   AF-A0A0E0E018-F1
#
_cell.length_a   1.000
_cell.length_b   1.000
_cell.length_c   1.000
_cell.angle_alpha   90.00
_cell.angle_beta   90.00
_cell.angle_gamma   90.00
#
_symmetry.space_group_name_H-M   'P 1'
#
loop_
_entity.id
_entity.type
_entity.pdbx_description
1 polymer ?
#
loop_
_entity_poly.entity_id
_entity_poly.type
_entity_poly.pdbx_seq_one_letter_code
_entity_poly.pdbx_strand_id
1 'polypeptide(L)' 'MHRSDTGALDAKGRFVPAKFEEIFLKHAKNRPDALTSLEVKEMILANRDPDDPQSWYFSYYVFLDNGSFI' A
#
# COMPACT_ATOMS: atom_id res chain seq x y z
N MET A 1 -1.81 -18.19 -0.50
CA MET A 1 -0.88 -17.49 -1.42
C MET A 1 -1.37 -16.05 -1.47
N HIS A 2 -0.74 -15.16 -0.71
CA HIS A 2 -1.14 -13.76 -0.61
C HIS A 2 -0.63 -13.04 -1.86
N ARG A 3 -1.53 -12.81 -2.81
CA ARG A 3 -1.28 -12.03 -4.02
C ARG A 3 -1.48 -10.58 -3.61
N SER A 4 -0.61 -9.66 -4.05
CA SER A 4 -0.76 -8.22 -3.79
C SER A 4 -2.22 -7.78 -3.97
N ASP A 5 -2.81 -7.25 -2.90
CA ASP A 5 -4.18 -6.74 -2.81
C ASP A 5 -4.49 -5.69 -3.88
N THR A 6 -3.43 -5.14 -4.50
CA THR A 6 -3.47 -4.06 -5.48
C THR A 6 -3.10 -4.47 -6.91
N GLY A 7 -2.59 -5.68 -7.13
CA GLY A 7 -2.01 -6.09 -8.41
C GLY A 7 -0.71 -5.35 -8.77
N ALA A 8 -0.14 -4.57 -7.85
CA ALA A 8 1.19 -3.99 -7.99
C ALA A 8 2.28 -5.07 -7.95
N LEU A 9 1.96 -6.26 -7.43
CA LEU A 9 2.75 -7.47 -7.64
C LEU A 9 1.94 -8.46 -8.49
N ASP A 10 2.58 -9.02 -9.52
CA ASP A 10 1.94 -10.04 -10.34
C ASP A 10 1.79 -11.38 -9.59
N ALA A 11 1.20 -12.39 -10.24
CA ALA A 11 0.98 -13.70 -9.63
C ALA A 11 2.27 -14.43 -9.21
N LYS A 12 3.45 -13.95 -9.64
CA LYS A 12 4.78 -14.45 -9.28
C LYS A 12 5.49 -13.54 -8.27
N GLY A 13 4.82 -12.50 -7.76
CA GLY A 13 5.38 -11.52 -6.83
C GLY A 13 6.28 -10.47 -7.48
N ARG A 14 6.27 -10.34 -8.82
CA ARG A 14 7.09 -9.34 -9.52
C ARG A 14 6.40 -7.98 -9.50
N PHE A 15 7.16 -6.93 -9.23
CA PHE A 15 6.66 -5.57 -9.27
C PHE A 15 6.13 -5.18 -10.66
N VAL A 16 4.95 -4.56 -10.69
CA VAL A 16 4.25 -4.08 -11.88
C VAL A 16 4.20 -2.55 -11.81
N PRO A 17 5.17 -1.84 -12.42
CA PRO A 17 5.31 -0.39 -12.29
C PRO A 17 4.04 0.38 -12.67
N ALA A 18 3.39 -0.01 -13.76
CA ALA A 18 2.17 0.66 -14.23
C ALA A 18 1.03 0.63 -13.21
N LYS A 19 0.89 -0.47 -12.45
CA LYS A 19 -0.13 -0.60 -11.41
C LYS A 19 0.20 0.22 -10.17
N PHE A 20 1.47 0.24 -9.80
CA PHE A 20 1.94 1.12 -8.74
C PHE A 20 1.73 2.59 -9.10
N GLU A 21 2.08 2.99 -10.33
CA GLU A 21 1.94 4.37 -10.80
C GLU A 21 0.48 4.82 -10.85
N GLU A 22 -0.44 3.95 -11.28
CA GLU A 22 -1.89 4.20 -11.21
C GLU A 22 -2.35 4.49 -9.77
N ILE A 23 -1.91 3.70 -8.81
CA ILE A 23 -2.25 3.87 -7.39
C ILE A 23 -1.58 5.13 -6.82
N PHE A 24 -0.31 5.36 -7.15
CA PHE A 24 0.44 6.52 -6.71
C PHE A 24 -0.25 7.81 -7.16
N LEU A 25 -0.55 7.94 -8.46
CA LEU A 25 -1.21 9.12 -9.02
C LEU A 25 -2.61 9.35 -8.46
N LYS A 26 -3.34 8.28 -8.10
CA LYS A 26 -4.66 8.38 -7.45
C LYS A 26 -4.59 9.04 -6.07
N HIS A 27 -3.48 8.85 -5.34
CA HIS A 27 -3.31 9.37 -3.97
C HIS A 27 -2.40 10.61 -3.90
N ALA A 28 -1.69 10.96 -4.97
CA ALA A 28 -0.83 12.13 -5.09
C ALA A 28 -1.63 13.42 -5.34
N LYS A 29 -2.37 13.88 -4.33
CA LYS A 29 -3.32 15.01 -4.42
C LYS A 29 -2.63 16.37 -4.32
N ASN A 30 -1.59 16.47 -3.49
CA ASN A 30 -0.87 17.73 -3.26
C ASN A 30 0.20 18.00 -4.31
N ARG A 31 0.91 16.95 -4.76
CA ARG A 31 1.98 17.04 -5.75
C ARG A 31 1.93 15.82 -6.67
N PRO A 32 2.11 15.98 -7.98
CA PRO A 32 2.06 14.86 -8.92
C PRO A 32 3.25 13.90 -8.80
N ASP A 33 4.33 14.34 -8.16
CA ASP A 33 5.62 13.63 -8.06
C ASP A 33 5.93 13.12 -6.64
N ALA A 34 5.06 13.38 -5.65
CA ALA A 34 5.33 13.03 -4.26
C ALA A 34 4.04 12.81 -3.46
N LEU A 35 4.11 11.92 -2.48
CA LEU A 35 3.06 11.71 -1.48
C LEU A 35 3.49 12.35 -0.15
N THR A 36 2.59 13.12 0.45
CA THR A 36 2.70 13.48 1.87
C THR A 36 2.53 12.23 2.74
N SER A 37 2.98 12.29 4.00
CA SER A 37 2.79 11.19 4.96
C SER A 37 1.31 10.81 5.14
N LEU A 38 0.40 11.79 5.03
CA LEU A 38 -1.03 11.57 5.09
C LEU A 38 -1.55 10.82 3.85
N GLU A 39 -1.09 11.20 2.66
CA GLU A 39 -1.46 10.52 1.40
C GLU A 39 -0.90 9.10 1.32
N VAL A 40 0.32 8.87 1.84
CA VAL A 40 0.86 7.51 2.00
C VAL A 40 -0.04 6.68 2.91
N LYS A 41 -0.45 7.22 4.06
CA LYS A 41 -1.35 6.52 4.98
C LYS A 41 -2.71 6.22 4.33
N GLU A 42 -3.28 7.19 3.61
CA GLU A 42 -4.53 7.00 2.87
C GLU A 42 -4.39 5.91 1.80
N MET A 43 -3.30 5.94 1.02
CA MET A 43 -3.00 4.94 0.00
C MET A 43 -2.92 3.54 0.59
N ILE A 44 -2.23 3.36 1.72
CA ILE A 44 -2.12 2.06 2.40
C ILE A 44 -3.51 1.58 2.85
N LEU A 45 -4.29 2.44 3.51
CA LEU A 45 -5.60 2.07 4.03
C LEU A 45 -6.60 1.73 2.92
N ALA A 46 -6.58 2.46 1.81
CA ALA A 46 -7.50 2.28 0.69
C ALA A 46 -7.26 0.99 -0.13
N ASN A 47 -6.09 0.38 0.02
CA ASN A 47 -5.62 -0.74 -0.80
C ASN A 47 -5.53 -2.06 -0.02
N ARG A 48 -6.06 -2.09 1.20
CA ARG A 48 -6.10 -3.25 2.08
C ARG A 48 -7.10 -4.31 1.59
N ASP A 49 -6.75 -5.60 1.64
CA ASP A 49 -7.69 -6.69 1.37
C ASP A 49 -8.80 -6.75 2.45
N PRO A 50 -10.07 -6.48 2.10
CA PRO A 50 -11.19 -6.51 3.04
C PRO A 50 -11.36 -7.85 3.77
N ASP A 51 -10.86 -8.95 3.18
CA ASP A 51 -10.95 -10.30 3.74
C ASP A 51 -9.78 -10.64 4.68
N ASP A 52 -8.81 -9.74 4.89
CA ASP A 52 -7.65 -9.95 5.79
C ASP A 52 -7.48 -8.87 6.89
N PRO A 53 -8.45 -8.73 7.82
CA PRO A 53 -8.37 -7.78 8.92
C PRO A 53 -7.27 -8.11 9.94
N GLN A 54 -6.79 -9.36 9.98
CA GLN A 54 -5.73 -9.79 10.88
C GLN A 54 -4.37 -9.21 10.46
N SER A 55 -4.06 -9.24 9.16
CA SER A 55 -2.88 -8.60 8.59
C SER A 55 -2.89 -7.09 8.82
N TRP A 56 -4.05 -6.44 8.72
CA TRP A 56 -4.18 -5.00 8.96
C TRP A 56 -3.78 -4.60 10.38
N TYR A 57 -4.24 -5.37 11.37
CA TYR A 57 -3.93 -5.14 12.77
C TYR A 57 -2.44 -5.37 13.02
N PHE A 58 -1.89 -6.49 12.55
CA PHE A 58 -0.46 -6.77 12.70
C PHE A 58 0.43 -5.69 12.06
N SER A 59 0.13 -5.27 10.84
CA SER A 59 0.84 -4.19 10.14
C SER A 59 0.78 -2.88 10.94
N TYR A 60 -0.40 -2.50 11.47
CA TYR A 60 -0.53 -1.29 12.28
C TYR A 60 0.32 -1.32 13.57
N TYR A 61 0.37 -2.48 14.24
CA TYR A 61 1.19 -2.64 15.46
C TYR A 61 2.69 -2.60 15.16
N VAL A 62 3.14 -3.28 14.11
CA VAL A 62 4.56 -3.23 13.67
C VAL A 62 4.98 -1.81 13.28
N PHE A 63 4.09 -1.05 12.62
CA PHE A 63 4.33 0.35 12.28
C PHE A 63 4.53 1.25 13.51
N LEU A 64 3.70 1.08 14.55
CA LEU A 64 3.79 1.88 15.76
C LEU A 64 5.00 1.52 16.62
N ASP A 65 5.41 0.26 16.64
CA ASP A 65 6.54 -0.20 17.46
C ASP A 65 7.90 0.10 16.82
N ASN A 66 8.03 0.07 15.48
CA ASN A 66 9.34 0.12 14.82
C ASN A 66 9.45 1.06 13.60
N GLY A 67 8.39 1.77 13.22
CA GLY A 67 8.40 2.70 12.08
C GLY A 67 8.80 2.08 10.74
N SER A 68 8.80 0.75 10.61
CA SER A 68 9.30 0.01 9.46
C SER A 68 8.17 -0.50 8.58
N PHE A 69 8.31 -0.26 7.28
CA PHE A 69 7.44 -0.80 6.24
C PHE A 69 7.89 -2.24 5.93
N ILE A 70 6.99 -3.22 6.07
CA ILE A 70 7.11 -4.53 5.41
C ILE A 70 6.42 -4.51 4.06
#